data_AF-A0A1S4EYK5-F1
#
_entry.id   AF-A0A1S4EYK5-F1
#
_cell.length_a   1.000
_cell.length_b   1.000
_cell.length_c   1.000
_cell.angle_alpha   90.00
_cell.angle_beta   90.00
_cell.angle_gamma   90.00
#
_symmetry.space_group_name_H-M   'P 1'
#
loop_
_entity.id
_entity.type
_entity.pdbx_description
1 polymer ?
#
loop_
_entity_poly.entity_id
_entity_poly.type
_entity_poly.pdbx_seq_one_letter_code
_entity_poly.pdbx_strand_id
1 'polypeptide(L)'
;MDQAKVEYELQHFNFCSEDIIAENQLLVKSLIQQTLISFTDEFIAKHKMSAEEAMEMRSHCYPAASEMFAECGPKLEELSELYRRTFNIPDNILLPSDLMHRKGYTADQVESLQSVANGLERQIRQDGVFLSMLEEEIKLHERLDSCVESGEQLMELAERYRQMEIVPAEDCAVVQDLADFMKNVMQM
;
A
#
# COMPACT_ATOMS: atom_id res chain seq x y z
N MET A 1 24.04 -1.86 23.64
CA MET A 1 22.77 -2.37 23.07
C MET A 1 23.02 -2.74 21.62
N ASP A 2 22.35 -3.78 21.14
CA ASP A 2 22.34 -4.12 19.72
C ASP A 2 21.59 -3.01 18.94
N GLN A 3 22.23 -2.42 17.94
CA GLN A 3 21.66 -1.29 17.19
C GLN A 3 20.37 -1.69 16.47
N ALA A 4 20.32 -2.92 15.94
CA ALA A 4 19.13 -3.44 15.25
C ALA A 4 17.91 -3.53 16.19
N LYS A 5 18.15 -3.81 17.47
CA LYS A 5 17.10 -3.92 18.47
C LYS A 5 16.53 -2.56 18.86
N VAL A 6 17.38 -1.55 19.01
CA VAL A 6 16.96 -0.17 19.27
C VAL A 6 16.16 0.39 18.09
N GLU A 7 16.56 0.08 16.86
CA GLU A 7 15.77 0.45 15.66
C GLU A 7 14.39 -0.23 15.66
N TYR A 8 14.32 -1.48 16.09
CA TYR A 8 13.05 -2.21 16.18
C TYR A 8 12.11 -1.62 17.24
N GLU A 9 12.66 -1.27 18.40
CA GLU A 9 11.95 -0.57 19.47
C GLU A 9 11.49 0.82 19.01
N LEU A 10 12.34 1.54 18.29
CA LEU A 10 12.02 2.86 17.72
C LEU A 10 10.88 2.77 16.70
N GLN A 11 10.87 1.75 15.84
CA GLN A 11 9.78 1.53 14.88
C GLN A 11 8.43 1.27 15.55
N HIS A 12 8.43 0.67 16.75
CA HIS A 12 7.19 0.40 17.47
C HIS A 12 6.72 1.58 18.31
N PHE A 13 7.62 2.17 19.10
CA PHE A 13 7.29 3.17 20.10
C PHE A 13 7.42 4.61 19.59
N ASN A 14 8.13 4.83 18.47
CA ASN A 14 8.53 6.15 17.95
C ASN A 14 9.41 6.99 18.89
N PHE A 15 9.95 6.39 19.95
CA PHE A 15 10.93 7.01 20.85
C PHE A 15 11.96 5.98 21.31
N CYS A 16 13.14 6.45 21.73
CA CYS A 16 14.14 5.59 22.35
C CYS A 16 13.92 5.54 23.87
N SER A 17 14.10 4.36 24.47
CA SER A 17 14.03 4.20 25.93
C SER A 17 15.09 5.05 26.65
N GLU A 18 16.25 5.28 26.02
CA GLU A 18 17.29 6.16 26.54
C GLU A 18 16.89 7.65 26.54
N ASP A 19 16.05 8.08 25.60
CA ASP A 19 15.56 9.47 25.58
C ASP A 19 14.67 9.74 26.81
N ILE A 20 13.79 8.80 27.14
CA ILE A 20 12.94 8.87 28.33
C ILE A 20 13.78 8.86 29.61
N ILE A 21 14.85 8.06 29.65
CA ILE A 21 15.75 8.01 30.80
C ILE A 21 16.44 9.37 30.98
N ALA A 22 16.98 9.94 29.90
CA ALA A 22 17.64 11.24 29.93
C ALA A 22 16.67 12.37 30.34
N GLU A 23 15.47 12.40 29.77
CA GLU A 23 14.43 13.38 30.13
C GLU A 23 14.04 13.28 31.61
N ASN A 24 13.85 12.06 32.13
CA ASN A 24 13.53 11.86 33.55
C ASN A 24 14.65 12.31 34.47
N GLN A 25 15.91 12.02 34.13
CA GLN A 25 17.05 12.49 34.93
C GLN A 25 17.12 14.02 34.97
N LEU A 26 16.90 14.68 33.84
CA LEU A 26 16.84 16.14 33.75
C LEU A 26 15.66 16.71 34.56
N LEU A 27 14.49 16.07 34.49
CA LEU A 27 13.29 16.48 35.21
C LEU A 27 13.45 16.36 36.74
N VAL A 28 14.05 15.26 37.22
CA VAL A 28 14.32 15.09 38.65
C VAL A 28 15.32 16.14 39.13
N LYS A 29 16.37 16.41 38.35
CA LYS A 29 17.34 17.46 38.67
C LYS A 29 16.69 18.84 38.74
N SER A 30 15.84 19.19 37.78
CA SER A 30 15.17 20.49 37.75
C SER A 30 14.18 20.65 38.90
N LEU A 31 13.43 19.60 39.24
CA LEU A 31 12.50 19.60 40.37
C LEU A 31 13.22 19.80 41.71
N ILE A 32 14.34 19.12 41.93
CA ILE A 32 15.14 19.29 43.16
C ILE A 32 15.63 20.74 43.26
N GLN A 33 16.19 21.28 42.18
CA GLN A 33 16.69 22.66 42.14
C GLN A 33 15.59 23.68 42.39
N GLN A 34 14.46 23.56 41.68
CA GLN A 34 13.34 24.47 41.83
C GLN A 34 12.75 24.43 43.24
N THR A 35 12.60 23.23 43.80
CA THR A 35 12.06 23.04 45.16
C THR A 35 12.97 23.66 46.23
N LEU A 36 14.29 23.46 46.12
CA LEU A 36 15.27 24.05 47.03
C LEU A 36 15.29 25.58 46.95
N ILE A 37 15.21 26.14 45.74
CA ILE A 37 15.16 27.60 45.54
C ILE A 37 13.88 28.16 46.16
N SER A 38 12.71 27.58 45.83
CA SER A 38 11.43 28.02 46.38
C SER A 38 11.39 27.92 47.90
N PHE A 39 11.85 26.81 48.48
CA PHE A 39 11.95 26.64 49.92
C PHE A 39 12.85 27.70 50.57
N THR A 40 14.00 27.97 49.97
CA THR A 40 14.97 28.95 50.48
C THR A 40 14.41 30.36 50.42
N ASP A 41 13.75 30.73 49.33
CA ASP A 41 13.11 32.04 49.18
C ASP A 41 11.94 32.22 50.17
N GLU A 42 11.11 31.19 50.38
CA GLU A 42 10.06 31.21 51.41
C GLU A 42 10.64 31.34 52.81
N PHE A 43 11.74 30.63 53.11
CA PHE A 43 12.41 30.70 54.39
C PHE A 43 12.99 32.10 54.67
N ILE A 44 13.66 32.69 53.68
CA ILE A 44 14.20 34.06 53.75
C ILE A 44 13.07 35.06 54.00
N ALA A 45 11.97 34.94 53.25
CA ALA A 45 10.82 35.84 53.37
C ALA A 45 10.16 35.76 54.76
N LYS A 46 10.03 34.54 55.31
CA LYS A 46 9.40 34.30 56.62
C LYS A 46 10.25 34.80 57.78
N HIS A 47 11.58 34.67 57.68
CA HIS A 47 12.50 35.06 58.75
C HIS A 47 13.04 36.50 58.62
N LYS A 48 12.70 37.23 57.56
CA LYS A 48 13.17 38.61 57.29
C LYS A 48 14.70 38.73 57.42
N MET A 49 15.41 37.76 56.84
CA MET A 49 16.86 37.68 56.91
C MET A 49 17.52 38.90 56.24
N SER A 50 18.73 39.23 56.67
CA SER A 50 19.50 40.30 56.03
C SER A 50 19.88 39.91 54.59
N ALA A 51 20.12 40.90 53.73
CA ALA A 51 20.43 40.66 52.33
C ALA A 51 21.73 39.84 52.13
N GLU A 52 22.71 39.99 53.03
CA GLU A 52 23.97 39.24 53.00
C GLU A 52 23.74 37.75 53.34
N GLU A 53 23.03 37.45 54.42
CA GLU A 53 22.72 36.07 54.82
C GLU A 53 21.81 35.35 53.79
N ALA A 54 20.88 36.08 53.19
CA ALA A 54 20.02 35.56 52.13
C ALA A 54 20.82 35.18 50.85
N MET A 55 21.85 35.95 50.52
CA MET A 55 22.70 35.67 49.36
C MET A 55 23.63 34.49 49.62
N GLU A 56 24.15 34.35 50.84
CA GLU A 56 24.94 33.20 51.26
C GLU A 56 24.11 31.90 51.20
N MET A 57 22.89 31.90 51.74
CA MET A 57 21.96 30.76 51.66
C MET A 57 21.64 30.34 50.22
N ARG A 58 21.39 31.30 49.33
CA ARG A 58 21.17 31.01 47.90
C ARG A 58 22.39 30.41 47.23
N SER A 59 23.60 30.81 47.62
CA SER A 59 24.84 30.25 47.08
C SER A 59 25.01 28.76 47.43
N HIS A 60 24.47 28.32 48.57
CA HIS A 60 24.53 26.93 49.03
C HIS A 60 23.43 26.04 48.44
N CYS A 61 22.39 26.62 47.83
CA CYS A 61 21.30 25.87 47.21
C CYS A 61 21.78 24.99 46.05
N TYR A 62 22.70 25.48 45.22
CA TYR A 62 23.17 24.74 44.05
C TYR A 62 24.06 23.53 44.42
N PRO A 63 25.06 23.65 45.32
CA PRO A 63 25.78 22.51 45.87
C PRO A 63 24.85 21.48 46.54
N ALA A 64 23.93 21.95 47.40
CA ALA A 64 22.98 21.07 48.09
C ALA A 64 22.06 20.32 47.11
N ALA A 65 21.58 20.98 46.06
CA ALA A 65 20.79 20.33 45.02
C ALA A 65 21.59 19.25 44.27
N SER A 66 22.88 19.49 44.05
CA SER A 66 23.76 18.51 43.40
C SER A 66 24.03 17.29 44.27
N GLU A 67 24.21 17.49 45.57
CA GLU A 67 24.38 16.39 46.54
C GLU A 67 23.10 15.56 46.65
N MET A 68 21.94 16.21 46.81
CA MET A 68 20.64 15.53 46.85
C MET A 68 20.34 14.75 45.56
N PHE A 69 20.73 15.30 44.40
CA PHE A 69 20.61 14.57 43.13
C PHE A 69 21.55 13.37 43.07
N ALA A 70 22.79 13.50 43.56
CA ALA A 70 23.74 12.39 43.61
C ALA A 70 23.25 11.25 44.52
N GLU A 71 22.62 11.58 45.66
CA GLU A 71 21.99 10.60 46.55
C GLU A 71 20.81 9.87 45.89
N CYS A 72 20.11 10.53 44.96
CA CYS A 72 19.03 9.92 44.18
C CYS A 72 19.54 8.99 43.06
N GLY A 73 20.82 9.07 42.69
CA GLY A 73 21.47 8.26 41.66
C GLY A 73 21.11 6.77 41.64
N PRO A 74 21.26 6.01 42.75
CA PRO A 74 20.94 4.58 42.77
C PRO A 74 19.45 4.29 42.48
N LYS A 75 18.54 5.17 42.90
CA LYS A 75 17.10 5.03 42.63
C LYS A 75 16.75 5.40 41.19
N LEU A 76 17.45 6.37 40.62
CA LEU A 76 17.33 6.71 39.21
C LEU A 76 17.85 5.59 38.31
N GLU A 77 18.90 4.88 38.71
CA GLU A 77 19.40 3.72 37.97
C GLU A 77 18.39 2.56 38.02
N GLU A 78 17.79 2.28 39.17
CA GLU A 78 16.73 1.27 39.31
C GLU A 78 15.53 1.59 38.40
N LEU A 79 15.13 2.86 38.34
CA LEU A 79 14.08 3.33 37.44
C LEU A 79 14.50 3.20 35.96
N SER A 80 15.76 3.49 35.64
CA SER A 80 16.32 3.38 34.29
C SER A 80 16.33 1.92 33.83
N GLU A 81 16.70 0.99 34.70
CA GLU A 81 16.59 -0.44 34.42
C GLU A 81 15.14 -0.87 34.19
N LEU A 82 14.18 -0.34 34.95
CA LEU A 82 12.77 -0.63 34.77
C LEU A 82 12.29 -0.18 33.39
N TYR A 83 12.68 1.02 32.95
CA TYR A 83 12.35 1.51 31.61
C TYR A 83 12.95 0.64 30.53
N ARG A 84 14.24 0.27 30.66
CA ARG A 84 14.90 -0.67 29.75
C ARG A 84 14.19 -2.02 29.70
N ARG A 85 13.68 -2.54 30.82
CA ARG A 85 12.92 -3.80 30.82
C ARG A 85 11.52 -3.67 30.22
N THR A 86 10.87 -2.54 30.44
CA THR A 86 9.47 -2.31 30.02
C THR A 86 9.35 -2.04 28.52
N PHE A 87 10.27 -1.25 27.98
CA PHE A 87 10.28 -0.87 26.56
C PHE A 87 11.11 -1.82 25.69
N ASN A 88 11.71 -2.84 26.28
CA ASN A 88 12.43 -3.86 25.53
C ASN A 88 11.46 -4.82 24.85
N ILE A 89 11.57 -4.92 23.53
CA ILE A 89 10.82 -5.91 22.75
C ILE A 89 11.62 -7.23 22.77
N PRO A 90 11.04 -8.33 23.27
CA PRO A 90 11.67 -9.64 23.24
C PRO A 90 11.98 -10.09 21.81
N ASP A 91 13.14 -10.71 21.59
CA ASP A 91 13.63 -11.11 20.27
C ASP A 91 12.71 -12.16 19.58
N ASN A 92 11.86 -12.82 20.36
CA ASN A 92 10.89 -13.81 19.89
C ASN A 92 9.54 -13.21 19.48
N ILE A 93 9.36 -11.89 19.59
CA ILE A 93 8.10 -11.22 19.26
C ILE A 93 8.29 -10.40 17.97
N LEU A 94 7.51 -10.75 16.96
CA LEU A 94 7.37 -9.94 15.76
C LEU A 94 6.30 -8.87 15.98
N LEU A 95 6.59 -7.66 15.54
CA LEU A 95 5.65 -6.55 15.52
C LEU A 95 4.45 -6.87 14.59
N PRO A 96 3.27 -6.29 14.87
CA PRO A 96 2.10 -6.45 14.00
C PRO A 96 2.37 -6.07 12.54
N SER A 97 3.21 -5.06 12.31
CA SER A 97 3.68 -4.63 10.99
C SER A 97 4.42 -5.74 10.22
N ASP A 98 5.11 -6.61 10.95
CA ASP A 98 5.91 -7.71 10.40
C ASP A 98 5.18 -9.04 10.34
N LEU A 99 3.90 -9.09 10.73
CA LEU A 99 3.09 -10.30 10.58
C LEU A 99 2.97 -10.72 9.11
N MET A 100 3.06 -9.76 8.18
CA MET A 100 3.10 -10.03 6.73
C MET A 100 4.44 -10.66 6.29
N HIS A 101 5.54 -10.37 7.01
CA HIS A 101 6.86 -10.97 6.81
C HIS A 101 7.00 -12.36 7.47
N ARG A 102 6.01 -12.79 8.27
CA ARG A 102 6.02 -14.09 8.98
C ARG A 102 6.12 -15.28 8.03
N LYS A 103 5.61 -15.13 6.81
CA LYS A 103 5.96 -16.00 5.68
C LYS A 103 7.02 -15.27 4.88
N GLY A 104 8.29 -15.52 5.19
CA GLY A 104 9.39 -14.98 4.41
C GLY A 104 9.29 -15.53 2.99
N TYR A 105 8.74 -14.73 2.07
CA TYR A 105 8.83 -15.05 0.66
C TYR A 105 10.28 -14.85 0.26
N THR A 106 10.91 -15.91 -0.25
CA THR A 106 12.27 -15.79 -0.79
C THR A 106 12.24 -14.91 -2.04
N ALA A 107 13.35 -14.23 -2.35
CA ALA A 107 13.45 -13.40 -3.54
C ALA A 107 13.05 -14.17 -4.81
N ASP A 108 13.45 -15.44 -4.89
CA ASP A 108 13.08 -16.37 -5.98
C ASP A 108 11.57 -16.59 -6.09
N GLN A 109 10.85 -16.67 -4.95
CA GLN A 109 9.40 -16.82 -4.95
C GLN A 109 8.72 -15.55 -5.44
N VAL A 110 9.20 -14.38 -5.04
CA VAL A 110 8.67 -13.09 -5.52
C VAL A 110 8.92 -12.94 -7.03
N GLU A 111 10.12 -13.27 -7.49
CA GLU A 111 10.46 -13.21 -8.92
C GLU A 111 9.63 -14.20 -9.74
N SER A 112 9.41 -15.42 -9.23
CA SER A 112 8.54 -16.40 -9.88
C SER A 112 7.10 -15.91 -9.98
N LEU A 113 6.53 -15.35 -8.91
CA LEU A 113 5.19 -14.78 -8.89
C LEU A 113 5.06 -13.61 -9.86
N GLN A 114 6.09 -12.76 -9.94
CA GLN A 114 6.10 -11.63 -10.84
C GLN A 114 6.21 -12.06 -12.32
N SER A 115 6.98 -13.12 -12.60
CA SER A 115 7.04 -13.72 -13.94
C SER A 115 5.68 -14.30 -14.36
N VAL A 116 4.96 -14.95 -13.44
CA VAL A 116 3.63 -15.50 -13.67
C VAL A 116 2.61 -14.38 -13.88
N ALA A 117 2.65 -13.33 -13.05
CA ALA A 117 1.79 -12.16 -13.22
C ALA A 117 1.98 -11.49 -14.59
N ASN A 118 3.25 -11.29 -15.00
CA ASN A 118 3.58 -10.73 -16.31
C ASN A 118 3.21 -11.66 -17.47
N GLY A 119 3.17 -12.97 -17.24
CA GLY A 119 2.68 -13.96 -18.19
C GLY A 119 1.17 -13.87 -18.37
N LEU A 120 0.44 -13.82 -17.26
CA LEU A 120 -1.02 -13.66 -17.25
C LEU A 120 -1.46 -12.34 -17.88
N GLU A 121 -0.77 -11.23 -17.60
CA GLU A 121 -1.10 -9.94 -18.21
C GLU A 121 -0.95 -9.98 -19.74
N ARG A 122 0.12 -10.63 -20.23
CA ARG A 122 0.33 -10.82 -21.67
C ARG A 122 -0.75 -11.70 -22.29
N GLN A 123 -1.13 -12.78 -21.62
CA GLN A 123 -2.20 -13.67 -22.07
C GLN A 123 -3.54 -12.92 -22.13
N ILE A 124 -3.90 -12.16 -21.09
CA ILE A 124 -5.13 -11.36 -21.07
C ILE A 124 -5.16 -10.35 -22.22
N ARG A 125 -4.02 -9.72 -22.55
CA ARG A 125 -3.95 -8.82 -23.72
C ARG A 125 -4.16 -9.56 -25.04
N GLN A 126 -3.57 -10.74 -25.19
CA GLN A 126 -3.75 -11.56 -26.40
C GLN A 126 -5.19 -12.04 -26.55
N ASP A 127 -5.78 -12.53 -25.46
CA ASP A 127 -7.17 -12.97 -25.41
C ASP A 127 -8.12 -11.80 -25.71
N GLY A 128 -7.81 -10.59 -25.21
CA GLY A 128 -8.56 -9.37 -25.52
C GLY A 128 -8.54 -9.01 -27.00
N VAL A 129 -7.37 -9.08 -27.66
CA VAL A 129 -7.26 -8.86 -29.11
C VAL A 129 -8.02 -9.94 -29.89
N PHE A 130 -7.91 -11.20 -29.46
CA PHE A 130 -8.61 -12.31 -30.09
C PHE A 130 -10.14 -12.19 -29.99
N LEU A 131 -10.66 -11.76 -28.82
CA LEU A 131 -12.07 -11.47 -28.66
C LEU A 131 -12.55 -10.34 -29.58
N SER A 132 -11.76 -9.27 -29.73
CA SER A 132 -12.08 -8.20 -30.68
C SER A 132 -12.12 -8.70 -32.13
N MET A 133 -11.19 -9.58 -32.53
CA MET A 133 -11.22 -10.19 -33.87
C MET A 133 -12.45 -11.07 -34.07
N LEU A 134 -12.81 -11.89 -33.07
CA LEU A 134 -14.02 -12.71 -33.11
C LEU A 134 -15.30 -11.86 -33.25
N GLU A 135 -15.38 -10.72 -32.53
CA GLU A 135 -16.51 -9.81 -32.68
C GLU A 135 -16.60 -9.18 -34.08
N GLU A 136 -15.46 -8.89 -34.71
CA GLU A 136 -15.43 -8.40 -36.09
C GLU A 136 -15.85 -9.49 -37.08
N GLU A 137 -15.41 -10.74 -36.87
CA GLU A 137 -15.76 -11.88 -37.71
C GLU A 137 -17.26 -12.21 -37.62
N ILE A 138 -17.84 -12.17 -36.42
CA ILE A 138 -19.30 -12.34 -36.23
C ILE A 138 -20.07 -11.26 -37.02
N LYS A 139 -19.67 -9.99 -36.92
CA LYS A 139 -20.30 -8.90 -37.68
C LYS A 139 -20.16 -9.09 -39.20
N LEU A 140 -19.07 -9.71 -39.65
CA LEU A 140 -18.86 -10.00 -41.06
C LEU A 140 -19.77 -11.13 -41.53
N HIS A 141 -19.94 -12.18 -40.72
CA HIS A 141 -20.92 -13.25 -40.97
C HIS A 141 -22.36 -12.74 -41.01
N GLU A 142 -22.78 -11.90 -40.05
CA GLU A 142 -24.12 -11.29 -40.05
C GLU A 142 -24.39 -10.49 -41.34
N ARG A 143 -23.39 -9.79 -41.86
CA ARG A 143 -23.49 -9.09 -43.15
C ARG A 143 -23.59 -10.05 -44.33
N LEU A 144 -22.83 -11.15 -44.28
CA LEU A 144 -22.85 -12.17 -45.31
C LEU A 144 -24.23 -12.84 -45.38
N ASP A 145 -24.81 -13.19 -44.22
CA ASP A 145 -26.14 -13.79 -44.12
C ASP A 145 -27.21 -12.88 -44.73
N SER A 146 -27.15 -11.57 -44.43
CA SER A 146 -28.06 -10.59 -45.04
C SER A 146 -27.90 -10.50 -46.57
N CYS A 147 -26.68 -10.63 -47.10
CA CYS A 147 -26.43 -10.68 -48.53
C CYS A 147 -26.95 -11.97 -49.17
N VAL A 148 -26.80 -13.11 -48.49
CA VAL A 148 -27.34 -14.41 -48.94
C VAL A 148 -28.86 -14.36 -49.01
N GLU A 149 -29.53 -13.89 -47.95
CA GLU A 149 -30.99 -13.72 -47.92
C GLU A 149 -31.48 -12.81 -49.07
N SER A 150 -30.77 -11.71 -49.33
CA SER A 150 -31.08 -10.80 -50.45
C SER A 150 -30.89 -11.49 -51.81
N GLY A 151 -29.86 -12.33 -51.94
CA GLY A 151 -29.60 -13.14 -53.13
C GLY A 151 -30.69 -14.18 -53.37
N GLU A 152 -31.15 -14.86 -52.31
CA GLU A 152 -32.28 -15.79 -52.38
C GLU A 152 -33.58 -15.10 -52.81
N GLN A 153 -33.87 -13.91 -52.26
CA GLN A 153 -35.03 -13.10 -52.66
C GLN A 153 -34.97 -12.67 -54.14
N LEU A 154 -33.79 -12.28 -54.63
CA LEU A 154 -33.59 -11.96 -56.05
C LEU A 154 -33.77 -13.19 -56.94
N MET A 155 -33.33 -14.36 -56.47
CA MET A 155 -33.50 -15.62 -57.18
C MET A 155 -34.98 -16.01 -57.26
N GLU A 156 -35.72 -15.93 -56.15
CA GLU A 156 -37.17 -16.13 -56.14
C GLU A 156 -37.89 -15.17 -57.09
N LEU A 157 -37.46 -13.89 -57.11
CA LEU A 157 -38.02 -12.88 -58.00
C LEU A 157 -37.74 -13.24 -59.47
N ALA A 158 -36.52 -13.66 -59.79
CA ALA A 158 -36.13 -14.11 -61.12
C ALA A 158 -36.90 -15.36 -61.57
N GLU A 159 -37.10 -16.34 -60.67
CA GLU A 159 -37.93 -17.51 -60.94
C GLU A 159 -39.40 -17.15 -61.17
N ARG A 160 -39.95 -16.18 -60.41
CA ARG A 160 -41.32 -15.68 -60.63
C ARG A 160 -41.45 -14.95 -61.96
N TYR A 161 -40.49 -14.12 -62.35
CA TYR A 161 -40.50 -13.46 -63.66
C TYR A 161 -40.40 -14.46 -64.82
N ARG A 162 -39.65 -15.54 -64.63
CA ARG A 162 -39.59 -16.67 -65.57
C ARG A 162 -40.93 -17.39 -65.72
N GLN A 163 -41.67 -17.58 -64.63
CA GLN A 163 -43.00 -18.21 -64.65
C GLN A 163 -44.10 -17.33 -65.27
N MET A 164 -43.92 -16.01 -65.30
CA MET A 164 -44.89 -15.06 -65.87
C MET A 164 -44.68 -14.76 -67.37
N GLU A 165 -43.72 -15.38 -68.05
CA GLU A 165 -43.41 -15.19 -69.50
C GLU A 165 -43.23 -13.71 -69.94
N ILE A 166 -42.60 -12.87 -69.09
CA ILE A 166 -42.39 -11.45 -69.40
C ILE A 166 -41.04 -11.21 -70.13
N VAL A 167 -40.12 -12.17 -70.12
CA VAL A 167 -38.75 -12.00 -70.61
C VAL A 167 -38.59 -12.59 -72.03
N PRO A 168 -38.16 -11.81 -73.04
CA PRO A 168 -37.87 -12.33 -74.38
C PRO A 168 -36.71 -13.34 -74.35
N ALA A 169 -36.78 -14.35 -75.23
CA ALA A 169 -35.95 -15.57 -75.19
C ALA A 169 -34.43 -15.36 -75.20
N GLU A 170 -33.94 -14.18 -75.59
CA GLU A 170 -32.51 -13.84 -75.65
C GLU A 170 -31.92 -13.46 -74.28
N ASP A 171 -32.73 -12.97 -73.33
CA ASP A 171 -32.27 -12.57 -71.99
C ASP A 171 -32.35 -13.71 -70.95
N CYS A 172 -33.02 -14.82 -71.29
CA CYS A 172 -33.10 -16.01 -70.43
C CYS A 172 -31.75 -16.71 -70.22
N ALA A 173 -30.82 -16.61 -71.18
CA ALA A 173 -29.49 -17.20 -71.09
C ALA A 173 -28.63 -16.51 -70.01
N VAL A 174 -28.72 -15.17 -69.91
CA VAL A 174 -28.00 -14.39 -68.90
C VAL A 174 -28.50 -14.70 -67.49
N VAL A 175 -29.81 -14.95 -67.34
CA VAL A 175 -30.40 -15.37 -66.07
C VAL A 175 -29.97 -16.80 -65.68
N GLN A 176 -29.79 -17.70 -66.65
CA GLN A 176 -29.25 -19.04 -66.39
C GLN A 176 -27.79 -19.02 -65.97
N ASP A 177 -26.95 -18.24 -66.66
CA ASP A 177 -25.54 -18.10 -66.30
C ASP A 177 -25.36 -17.46 -64.91
N LEU A 178 -26.21 -16.49 -64.55
CA LEU A 178 -26.20 -15.87 -63.22
C LEU A 178 -26.67 -16.86 -62.13
N ALA A 179 -27.72 -17.64 -62.42
CA ALA A 179 -28.23 -18.66 -61.50
C ALA A 179 -27.20 -19.78 -61.26
N ASP A 180 -26.49 -20.23 -62.30
CA ASP A 180 -25.45 -21.24 -62.19
C ASP A 180 -24.18 -20.69 -61.50
N PHE A 181 -23.82 -19.43 -61.74
CA PHE A 181 -22.75 -18.77 -60.99
C PHE A 181 -23.05 -18.67 -59.50
N MET A 182 -24.26 -18.22 -59.14
CA MET A 182 -24.67 -18.11 -57.73
C MET A 182 -24.80 -19.48 -57.05
N LYS A 183 -25.27 -20.50 -57.75
CA LYS A 183 -25.37 -21.86 -57.21
C LYS A 183 -24.00 -22.46 -56.90
N ASN A 184 -22.98 -22.14 -57.69
CA ASN A 184 -21.59 -22.53 -57.41
C ASN A 184 -20.99 -21.76 -56.22
N VAL A 185 -21.37 -20.48 -56.03
CA VAL A 185 -20.93 -19.66 -54.88
C VAL A 185 -21.58 -20.12 -53.57
N MET A 186 -22.81 -20.62 -53.58
CA MET A 186 -23.49 -21.13 -52.37
C MET A 186 -23.10 -22.58 -51.99
N GLN A 187 -22.37 -23.31 -52.84
CA GLN A 187 -21.94 -24.70 -52.59
C GLN A 187 -20.46 -24.81 -52.15
N MET A 188 -19.72 -23.71 -52.11
CA MET A 188 -18.39 -23.60 -51.47
C MET A 188 -18.53 -23.06 -50.05
#